data_AF-A0A2M6WQQ9-F1
#
_entry.id   AF-A0A2M6WQQ9-F1
#
_cell.length_a   1.000
_cell.length_b   1.000
_cell.length_c   1.000
_cell.angle_alpha   90.00
_cell.angle_beta   90.00
_cell.angle_gamma   90.00
#
_symmetry.space_group_name_H-M   'P 1'
#
loop_
_entity.id
_entity.type
_entity.pdbx_description
1 polymer ?
#
loop_
_entity_poly.entity_id
_entity_poly.type
_entity_poly.pdbx_seq_one_letter_code
_entity_poly.pdbx_strand_id
1 'polypeptide(L)'
;MLLKLIKLMETSSSSRLKFNFFRFFGSHKIITIIIALALVGGSYYFYWQKTNASTVTRYVLTKVERGMISTSISGSGQISSSNQVEVKPKVSGDVVSLNIKIGQEVKAGDILAQLNTKDAQKTIRDAQINLQSAQLSLTKLKWGSLPEEIISGTNKVETAKKI
;
A
#
# COMPACT_ATOMS: atom_id res chain seq x y z
N MET A 1 9.04 17.66 -92.36
CA MET A 1 9.98 16.59 -92.78
C MET A 1 10.06 15.42 -91.79
N LEU A 2 9.85 15.65 -90.48
CA LEU A 2 9.86 14.61 -89.44
C LEU A 2 8.66 13.64 -89.41
N LEU A 3 7.51 13.98 -90.02
CA LEU A 3 6.36 13.05 -90.13
C LEU A 3 6.56 11.90 -91.14
N LYS A 4 7.61 11.94 -91.98
CA LYS A 4 7.91 10.86 -92.93
C LYS A 4 8.70 9.71 -92.29
N LEU A 5 9.27 9.92 -91.10
CA LEU A 5 10.04 8.93 -90.35
C LEU A 5 9.17 8.02 -89.47
N ILE A 6 8.00 8.48 -89.02
CA ILE A 6 7.06 7.67 -88.22
C ILE A 6 6.33 6.62 -89.08
N LYS A 7 6.21 6.84 -90.39
CA LYS A 7 5.52 5.92 -91.32
C LYS A 7 6.36 4.71 -91.77
N LEU A 8 7.60 4.58 -91.28
CA LEU A 8 8.54 3.52 -91.67
C LEU A 8 8.73 2.43 -90.60
N MET A 9 8.03 2.51 -89.46
CA MET A 9 8.21 1.55 -88.36
C MET A 9 6.94 0.73 -88.02
N GLU A 10 5.92 0.76 -88.88
CA GLU A 10 4.63 0.10 -88.64
C GLU A 10 4.26 -0.94 -89.71
N THR A 11 5.24 -1.54 -90.39
CA THR A 11 4.96 -2.65 -91.32
C THR A 11 6.01 -3.75 -91.21
N SER A 12 6.00 -4.50 -90.12
CA SER A 12 6.58 -5.86 -90.12
C SER A 12 5.83 -6.72 -89.11
N SER A 13 4.54 -6.91 -89.39
CA SER A 13 3.72 -7.92 -88.75
C SER A 13 3.44 -9.05 -89.75
N SER A 14 3.55 -10.27 -89.22
CA SER A 14 3.04 -11.53 -89.74
C SER A 14 3.88 -12.29 -90.77
N SER A 15 4.57 -13.32 -90.30
CA SER A 15 4.54 -14.62 -90.98
C SER A 15 4.73 -15.77 -89.99
N ARG A 16 3.78 -16.69 -90.08
CA ARG A 16 3.53 -17.86 -89.23
C ARG A 16 4.73 -18.80 -89.16
N LEU A 17 5.27 -19.04 -87.97
CA LEU A 17 6.19 -20.15 -87.73
C LEU A 17 5.47 -21.26 -86.98
N LYS A 18 4.99 -22.24 -87.76
CA LYS A 18 4.49 -23.52 -87.24
C LYS A 18 5.63 -24.26 -86.57
N PHE A 19 5.43 -24.49 -85.28
CA PHE A 19 6.20 -25.34 -84.38
C PHE A 19 6.46 -26.72 -85.01
N ASN A 20 7.73 -27.11 -85.13
CA ASN A 20 8.13 -28.47 -85.49
C ASN A 20 9.31 -28.91 -84.60
N PHE A 21 9.07 -28.96 -83.28
CA PHE A 21 10.13 -29.20 -82.28
C PHE A 21 10.48 -30.69 -82.11
N PHE A 22 9.59 -31.61 -82.50
CA PHE A 22 9.71 -33.02 -82.11
C PHE A 22 10.47 -33.92 -83.10
N ARG A 23 10.80 -33.45 -84.33
CA ARG A 23 11.55 -34.26 -85.32
C ARG A 23 13.04 -33.95 -85.38
N PHE A 24 13.51 -32.91 -84.69
CA PHE A 24 14.90 -32.45 -84.73
C PHE A 24 15.86 -33.36 -83.93
N PHE A 25 15.34 -34.01 -82.88
CA PHE A 25 16.11 -34.86 -81.97
C PHE A 25 16.66 -36.15 -82.62
N GLY A 26 16.07 -36.64 -83.72
CA GLY A 26 16.49 -37.89 -84.37
C GLY A 26 17.63 -37.75 -85.39
N SER A 27 17.71 -36.63 -86.11
CA SER A 27 18.65 -36.44 -87.22
C SER A 27 19.87 -35.58 -86.85
N HIS A 28 19.78 -34.75 -85.80
CA HIS A 28 20.81 -33.78 -85.43
C HIS A 28 21.39 -34.05 -84.04
N LYS A 29 21.93 -35.25 -83.85
CA LYS A 29 22.48 -35.74 -82.57
C LYS A 29 23.51 -34.77 -81.96
N ILE A 30 24.34 -34.14 -82.79
CA ILE A 30 25.40 -33.22 -82.36
C ILE A 30 24.82 -31.90 -81.82
N ILE A 31 23.82 -31.33 -82.50
CA ILE A 31 23.21 -30.05 -82.08
C ILE A 31 22.46 -30.23 -80.76
N THR A 32 21.78 -31.36 -80.58
CA THR A 32 21.11 -31.69 -79.32
C THR A 32 22.11 -31.82 -78.16
N ILE A 33 23.27 -32.45 -78.38
CA ILE A 33 24.32 -32.60 -77.35
C ILE A 33 24.88 -31.23 -76.97
N ILE A 34 25.12 -30.33 -77.93
CA ILE A 34 25.63 -28.97 -77.66
C ILE A 34 24.63 -28.16 -76.82
N ILE A 35 23.34 -28.23 -77.16
CA ILE A 35 22.29 -27.54 -76.38
C ILE A 35 22.19 -28.11 -74.97
N ALA A 36 22.26 -29.44 -74.81
CA ALA A 36 22.27 -30.08 -73.50
C ALA A 36 23.49 -29.65 -72.67
N LEU A 37 24.69 -29.61 -73.25
CA LEU A 37 25.91 -29.14 -72.58
C LEU A 37 25.81 -27.65 -72.18
N ALA A 38 25.26 -26.80 -73.05
CA ALA A 38 25.06 -25.39 -72.75
C ALA A 38 24.06 -25.19 -71.59
N LEU A 39 23.00 -26.00 -71.51
CA LEU A 39 22.04 -25.97 -70.41
C LEU A 39 22.66 -26.46 -69.09
N VAL A 40 23.45 -27.53 -69.13
CA VAL A 40 24.15 -28.04 -67.93
C VAL A 40 25.21 -27.06 -67.44
N GLY A 41 26.04 -26.52 -68.35
CA GLY A 41 27.04 -25.52 -68.00
C GLY A 41 26.43 -24.21 -67.50
N GLY A 42 25.40 -23.71 -68.17
CA GLY A 42 24.69 -22.49 -67.78
C GLY A 42 23.98 -22.62 -66.44
N SER A 43 23.33 -23.75 -66.18
CA SER A 43 22.67 -24.02 -64.89
C SER A 43 23.68 -24.15 -63.75
N TYR A 44 24.81 -24.83 -63.98
CA TYR A 44 25.89 -24.96 -62.99
C TYR A 44 26.50 -23.59 -62.64
N TYR A 45 26.81 -22.77 -63.65
CA TYR A 45 27.36 -21.43 -63.45
C TYR A 45 26.39 -20.51 -62.67
N PHE A 46 25.10 -20.56 -63.02
CA PHE A 46 24.09 -19.75 -62.35
C PHE A 46 23.84 -20.18 -60.89
N TYR A 47 23.91 -21.49 -60.62
CA TYR A 47 23.79 -22.02 -59.26
C TYR A 47 24.95 -21.55 -58.38
N TRP A 48 26.18 -21.61 -58.89
CA TRP A 48 27.37 -21.14 -58.17
C TRP A 48 27.34 -19.63 -57.89
N GLN A 49 26.80 -18.84 -58.83
CA GLN A 49 26.63 -17.39 -58.62
C GLN A 49 25.60 -17.06 -57.53
N LYS A 50 24.54 -17.87 -57.38
CA LYS A 50 23.52 -17.67 -56.33
C LYS A 50 23.97 -18.15 -54.95
N THR A 51 24.78 -19.20 -54.85
CA THR A 51 25.25 -19.70 -53.55
C THR A 51 26.32 -18.82 -52.90
N ASN A 52 27.00 -17.96 -53.67
CA ASN A 52 28.00 -17.01 -53.17
C ASN A 52 27.40 -15.66 -52.75
N ALA A 53 26.07 -15.52 -52.74
CA ALA A 53 25.41 -14.34 -52.21
C ALA A 53 25.43 -14.38 -50.68
N SER A 54 26.53 -13.92 -50.08
CA SER A 54 26.65 -13.73 -48.64
C SER A 54 25.49 -12.86 -48.15
N THR A 55 24.55 -13.47 -47.43
CA THR A 55 23.42 -12.77 -46.82
C THR A 55 23.96 -11.88 -45.72
N VAL A 56 24.13 -10.60 -46.01
CA VAL A 56 24.61 -9.61 -45.03
C VAL A 56 23.48 -9.36 -44.03
N THR A 57 23.58 -9.99 -42.86
CA THR A 57 22.70 -9.75 -41.72
C THR A 57 22.79 -8.28 -41.32
N ARG A 58 21.72 -7.51 -41.56
CA ARG A 58 21.65 -6.10 -41.18
C ARG A 58 21.19 -5.99 -39.72
N TYR A 59 22.05 -5.43 -38.88
CA TYR A 59 21.70 -5.06 -37.51
C TYR A 59 21.18 -3.62 -37.48
N VAL A 60 20.03 -3.41 -36.84
CA VAL A 60 19.53 -2.08 -36.54
C VAL A 60 20.12 -1.68 -35.19
N LEU A 61 21.07 -0.75 -35.21
CA LEU A 61 21.68 -0.21 -34.01
C LEU A 61 20.94 1.06 -33.59
N THR A 62 20.60 1.17 -32.31
CA THR A 62 20.14 2.41 -31.69
C THR A 62 21.16 2.87 -30.65
N LYS A 63 21.28 4.19 -30.49
CA LYS A 63 22.20 4.81 -29.53
C LYS A 63 21.61 4.67 -28.13
N VAL A 64 22.35 4.06 -27.21
CA VAL A 64 21.93 3.96 -25.80
C VAL A 64 22.08 5.33 -25.14
N GLU A 65 20.97 5.89 -24.68
CA GLU A 65 20.94 7.15 -23.94
C GLU A 65 20.78 6.88 -22.44
N ARG A 66 21.53 7.62 -21.62
CA ARG A 66 21.44 7.53 -20.16
C ARG A 66 20.35 8.48 -19.68
N GLY A 67 19.20 7.93 -19.29
CA GLY A 67 18.11 8.64 -18.62
C GLY A 67 18.03 8.25 -17.14
N MET A 68 17.39 9.10 -16.34
CA MET A 68 17.10 8.78 -14.94
C MET A 68 15.91 7.81 -14.89
N ILE A 69 16.12 6.60 -14.39
CA ILE A 69 15.05 5.64 -14.13
C ILE A 69 14.59 5.86 -12.69
N SER A 70 13.42 6.46 -12.50
CA SER A 70 12.83 6.63 -11.17
C SER A 70 11.86 5.48 -10.90
N THR A 71 12.28 4.55 -10.05
CA THR A 71 11.45 3.45 -9.55
C THR A 71 10.89 3.86 -8.19
N SER A 72 9.60 4.20 -8.15
CA SER A 72 8.89 4.48 -6.90
C SER A 72 8.21 3.22 -6.40
N ILE A 73 8.46 2.87 -5.14
CA ILE A 73 7.77 1.77 -4.45
C ILE A 73 6.69 2.41 -3.57
N SER A 74 5.43 2.14 -3.88
CA SER A 74 4.29 2.59 -3.06
C SER A 74 3.91 1.53 -2.04
N GLY A 75 3.88 1.89 -0.76
CA GLY A 75 3.39 1.05 0.33
C GLY A 75 2.18 1.70 1.01
N SER A 76 1.10 0.94 1.20
CA SER A 76 -0.05 1.38 1.98
C SER A 76 0.16 1.02 3.45
N GLY A 77 0.18 2.02 4.33
CA GLY A 77 0.16 1.84 5.78
C GLY A 77 -1.12 2.40 6.37
N GLN A 78 -1.65 1.74 7.41
CA GLN A 78 -2.77 2.27 8.18
C GLN A 78 -2.22 3.19 9.28
N ILE A 79 -2.66 4.45 9.30
CA ILE A 79 -2.34 5.39 10.37
C ILE A 79 -3.36 5.15 11.49
N SER A 80 -2.88 4.75 12.67
CA SER A 80 -3.66 4.68 13.89
C SER A 80 -3.15 5.73 14.88
N SER A 81 -4.07 6.35 15.62
CA SER A 81 -3.69 7.23 16.73
C SER A 81 -3.03 6.38 17.81
N SER A 82 -1.82 6.76 18.24
CA SER A 82 -1.10 6.03 19.29
C SER A 82 -1.81 6.07 20.65
N ASN A 83 -2.62 7.11 20.89
CA ASN A 83 -3.19 7.41 22.20
C ASN A 83 -4.71 7.64 22.06
N GLN A 84 -5.47 6.56 21.88
CA GLN A 84 -6.93 6.60 22.02
C GLN A 84 -7.31 6.16 23.44
N VAL A 85 -7.91 7.06 24.21
CA VAL A 85 -8.35 6.79 25.59
C VAL A 85 -9.85 6.92 25.67
N GLU A 86 -10.51 5.87 26.15
CA GLU A 86 -11.94 5.91 26.45
C GLU A 86 -12.16 6.57 27.81
N VAL A 87 -12.87 7.70 27.83
CA VAL A 87 -13.17 8.44 29.07
C VAL A 87 -14.37 7.81 29.75
N LYS A 88 -14.15 7.16 30.90
CA LYS A 88 -15.21 6.59 31.75
C LYS A 88 -15.25 7.27 33.12
N PRO A 89 -16.44 7.58 33.66
CA PRO A 89 -16.59 7.98 35.05
C PRO A 89 -16.00 6.93 36.00
N LYS A 90 -15.28 7.38 37.04
CA LYS A 90 -14.80 6.49 38.11
C LYS A 90 -15.91 6.07 39.09
N VAL A 91 -17.00 6.84 39.13
CA VAL A 91 -18.14 6.63 40.02
C VAL A 91 -19.42 6.67 39.21
N SER A 92 -20.40 5.86 39.62
CA SER A 92 -21.74 5.89 39.05
C SER A 92 -22.50 7.11 39.55
N GLY A 93 -23.19 7.81 38.67
CA GLY A 93 -24.02 8.97 39.00
C GLY A 93 -24.62 9.60 37.75
N ASP A 94 -25.67 10.39 37.94
CA ASP A 94 -26.34 11.09 36.85
C ASP A 94 -25.49 12.25 36.34
N VAL A 95 -25.48 12.45 35.02
CA VAL A 95 -24.80 13.59 34.38
C VAL A 95 -25.65 14.85 34.56
N VAL A 96 -25.08 15.86 35.20
CA VAL A 96 -25.70 17.17 35.45
C VAL A 96 -25.45 18.12 34.29
N SER A 97 -24.25 18.09 33.71
CA SER A 97 -23.88 18.93 32.58
C SER A 97 -22.79 18.28 31.73
N LEU A 98 -22.81 18.58 30.43
CA LEU A 98 -21.78 18.22 29.47
C LEU A 98 -21.20 19.51 28.90
N ASN A 99 -19.91 19.73 29.11
CA ASN A 99 -19.25 21.02 28.83
C ASN A 99 -18.44 20.98 27.51
N ILE A 100 -18.68 19.99 26.66
CA ILE A 100 -17.92 19.75 25.44
C ILE A 100 -18.81 19.57 24.22
N LYS A 101 -18.26 19.91 23.05
CA LYS A 101 -18.89 19.67 21.75
C LYS A 101 -18.14 18.58 20.99
N ILE A 102 -18.85 17.91 20.09
CA ILE A 102 -18.25 16.88 19.22
C ILE A 102 -17.19 17.54 18.33
N GLY A 103 -15.99 16.95 18.30
CA GLY A 103 -14.85 17.47 17.52
C GLY A 103 -14.05 18.59 18.20
N GLN A 104 -14.39 18.95 19.43
CA GLN A 104 -13.64 19.94 20.20
C GLN A 104 -12.31 19.36 20.72
N GLU A 105 -11.22 20.11 20.56
CA GLU A 105 -9.93 19.80 21.17
C GLU A 105 -9.97 20.11 22.67
N VAL A 106 -9.53 19.16 23.50
CA VAL A 106 -9.54 19.26 24.96
C VAL A 106 -8.15 18.96 25.51
N LYS A 107 -7.79 19.63 26.60
CA LYS A 107 -6.50 19.49 27.27
C LYS A 107 -6.62 18.64 28.53
N ALA A 108 -5.48 18.13 29.00
CA ALA A 108 -5.44 17.43 30.27
C ALA A 108 -5.88 18.36 31.42
N GLY A 109 -6.86 17.92 32.19
CA GLY A 109 -7.44 18.69 33.31
C GLY A 109 -8.77 19.39 32.98
N ASP A 110 -9.19 19.40 31.71
CA ASP A 110 -10.47 20.01 31.34
C ASP A 110 -11.67 19.19 31.88
N ILE A 111 -12.66 19.90 32.42
CA ILE A 111 -13.89 19.30 32.93
C ILE A 111 -14.81 19.00 31.74
N LEU A 112 -14.88 17.73 31.35
CA LEU A 112 -15.70 17.28 30.22
C LEU A 112 -17.19 17.17 30.59
N ALA A 113 -17.47 16.61 31.76
CA ALA A 113 -18.83 16.42 32.27
C ALA A 113 -18.86 16.57 33.80
N GLN A 114 -19.98 17.05 34.32
CA GLN A 114 -20.23 17.14 35.75
C GLN A 114 -21.26 16.09 36.16
N LEU A 115 -20.95 15.31 37.19
CA LEU A 115 -21.85 14.31 37.76
C LEU A 115 -22.53 14.85 39.01
N ASN A 116 -23.71 14.32 39.33
CA ASN A 116 -24.40 14.64 40.58
C ASN A 116 -23.68 13.99 41.77
N THR A 117 -23.12 14.82 42.66
CA THR A 117 -22.31 14.36 43.80
C THR A 117 -23.05 14.40 45.14
N LYS A 118 -24.38 14.58 45.17
CA LYS A 118 -25.13 14.77 46.44
C LYS A 118 -24.93 13.62 47.43
N ASP A 119 -25.00 12.38 46.97
CA ASP A 119 -24.86 11.21 47.82
C ASP A 119 -23.41 11.07 48.32
N ALA A 120 -22.43 11.26 47.44
CA ALA A 120 -21.01 11.26 47.82
C ALA A 120 -20.70 12.33 48.87
N GLN A 121 -21.25 13.55 48.72
CA GLN A 121 -21.10 14.60 49.72
C GLN A 121 -21.75 14.24 51.06
N LYS A 122 -22.89 13.55 51.04
CA LYS A 122 -23.53 13.05 52.26
C LYS A 122 -22.63 12.05 52.98
N THR A 123 -22.09 11.07 52.26
CA THR A 123 -21.16 10.08 52.82
C THR A 123 -19.93 10.73 53.45
N ILE A 124 -19.36 11.77 52.80
CA ILE A 124 -18.23 12.53 53.36
C ILE A 124 -18.63 13.23 54.66
N ARG A 125 -19.80 13.88 54.72
CA ARG A 125 -20.28 14.53 55.94
C ARG A 125 -20.48 13.54 57.07
N ASP A 126 -21.10 12.40 56.80
CA ASP A 126 -21.33 11.35 57.80
C ASP A 126 -19.99 10.81 58.33
N ALA A 127 -19.01 10.60 57.44
CA ALA A 127 -17.66 10.18 57.83
C ALA A 127 -16.93 11.23 58.69
N GLN A 128 -17.09 12.53 58.38
CA GLN A 128 -16.52 13.61 59.17
C GLN A 128 -17.14 13.70 60.57
N ILE A 129 -18.46 13.52 60.70
CA ILE A 129 -19.14 13.48 62.00
C ILE A 129 -18.65 12.30 62.83
N ASN A 130 -18.49 11.13 62.22
CA ASN A 130 -17.97 9.95 62.90
C ASN A 130 -16.52 10.15 63.36
N LEU A 131 -15.68 10.77 62.53
CA LEU A 131 -14.31 11.13 62.92
C LEU A 131 -14.29 12.08 64.12
N GLN A 132 -15.12 13.13 64.09
CA GLN A 132 -15.22 14.09 65.19
C GLN A 132 -15.69 13.42 66.49
N SER A 133 -16.70 12.55 66.42
CA SER A 133 -17.21 11.79 67.56
C SER A 133 -16.13 10.88 68.16
N ALA A 134 -15.34 10.20 67.32
CA ALA A 134 -14.23 9.38 67.74
C ALA A 134 -13.11 10.21 68.41
N GLN A 135 -12.80 11.38 67.86
CA GLN A 135 -11.82 12.31 68.44
C GLN A 135 -12.27 12.85 69.81
N LEU A 136 -13.56 13.20 69.94
CA LEU A 136 -14.15 13.60 71.22
C LEU A 136 -14.08 12.48 72.25
N SER A 137 -14.40 11.25 71.86
CA SER A 137 -14.28 10.07 72.72
C SER A 137 -12.84 9.82 73.16
N LEU A 138 -11.88 9.93 72.25
CA LEU A 138 -10.45 9.80 72.55
C LEU A 138 -9.97 10.91 73.50
N THR A 139 -10.44 12.14 73.31
CA THR A 139 -10.10 13.28 74.17
C THR A 139 -10.71 13.09 75.57
N LYS A 140 -11.97 12.67 75.66
CA LYS A 140 -12.60 12.30 76.94
C LYS A 140 -11.83 11.20 77.67
N LEU A 141 -11.34 10.18 76.95
CA LEU A 141 -10.51 9.12 77.55
C LEU A 141 -9.15 9.66 78.02
N LYS A 142 -8.50 10.53 77.23
CA LYS A 142 -7.22 11.16 77.59
C LYS A 142 -7.31 12.12 78.77
N TRP A 143 -8.42 12.84 78.91
CA TRP A 143 -8.61 13.87 79.96
C TRP A 143 -9.36 13.32 81.18
N GLY A 144 -10.25 12.34 81.02
CA GLY A 144 -10.97 11.68 82.12
C GLY A 144 -10.15 10.64 82.88
N SER A 145 -8.96 10.28 82.38
CA SER A 145 -8.00 9.38 83.05
C SER A 145 -6.97 10.12 83.94
N LEU A 146 -7.07 11.45 84.04
CA LEU A 146 -6.23 12.31 84.87
C LEU A 146 -7.18 13.27 85.59
N PRO A 147 -7.51 13.25 86.90
CA PRO A 147 -7.26 12.38 88.04
C PRO A 147 -8.58 11.93 88.76
N GLU A 148 -9.72 11.85 88.06
CA GLU A 148 -11.05 11.64 88.69
C GLU A 148 -11.25 10.21 89.24
N GLU A 149 -10.52 9.22 88.71
CA GLU A 149 -10.60 7.82 89.19
C GLU A 149 -9.96 7.64 90.57
N ILE A 150 -8.97 8.46 90.97
CA ILE A 150 -8.37 8.38 92.31
C ILE A 150 -9.37 8.84 93.37
N ILE A 151 -10.18 9.86 93.08
CA ILE A 151 -11.14 10.45 94.03
C ILE A 151 -12.37 9.53 94.21
N SER A 152 -12.80 8.84 93.14
CA SER A 152 -13.86 7.82 93.19
C SER A 152 -13.38 6.50 93.81
N GLY A 153 -12.11 6.14 93.59
CA GLY A 153 -11.47 4.96 94.17
C GLY A 153 -11.30 5.06 95.68
N THR A 154 -10.83 6.19 96.20
CA THR A 154 -10.63 6.39 97.65
C THR A 154 -11.94 6.41 98.43
N ASN A 155 -13.00 7.02 97.89
CA ASN A 155 -14.31 7.02 98.55
C ASN A 155 -14.89 5.61 98.70
N LYS A 156 -14.58 4.69 97.78
CA LYS A 156 -15.01 3.28 97.84
C LYS A 156 -14.23 2.46 98.87
N VAL A 157 -12.91 2.63 98.99
CA VAL A 157 -12.13 1.97 100.06
C VAL A 157 -12.40 2.55 101.44
N GLU A 158 -12.75 3.84 101.54
CA GLU A 158 -13.09 4.46 102.83
C GLU A 158 -14.46 4.00 103.35
N THR A 159 -15.45 3.79 102.47
CA THR A 159 -16.73 3.15 102.84
C THR A 159 -16.57 1.67 103.20
N ALA A 160 -15.59 0.96 102.59
CA ALA A 160 -15.34 -0.45 102.89
C ALA A 160 -14.55 -0.68 104.19
N LYS A 161 -13.79 0.31 104.66
CA LYS A 161 -13.03 0.25 105.93
C LYS A 161 -13.88 0.63 107.16
N LYS A 162 -15.13 1.06 106.96
CA LYS A 162 -16.03 1.53 108.02
C LYS A 162 -17.11 0.49 108.41
N ILE A 163 -16.93 -0.75 108.02
CA ILE A 163 -17.69 -1.94 108.42
C ILE A 163 -16.73 -2.88 109.13
#